data_AF-A0A7Y9RJ47-F1
#
_entry.id   AF-A0A7Y9RJ47-F1
#
_cell.length_a   1.000
_cell.length_b   1.000
_cell.length_c   1.000
_cell.angle_alpha   90.00
_cell.angle_beta   90.00
_cell.angle_gamma   90.00
#
_symmetry.space_group_name_H-M   'P 1'
#
loop_
_entity.id
_entity.type
_entity.pdbx_description
1 polymer ?
#
loop_
_entity_poly.entity_id
_entity_poly.type
_entity_poly.pdbx_seq_one_letter_code
_entity_poly.pdbx_strand_id
1 'polypeptide(L)' 'MTNEIKTLSERIDTLETRLAYQDDTIETLNQTITAQWKQIDLLTRKIAELGERLQEAEANAPGPTNEPPPHY' A
#
# COMPACT_ATOMS: atom_id res chain seq x y z
N MET A 1 35.12 -40.57 -1.01
CA MET A 1 35.77 -39.41 -0.35
C MET A 1 35.96 -38.22 -1.29
N THR A 2 36.91 -38.19 -2.23
CA THR A 2 37.16 -36.98 -3.05
C THR A 2 35.96 -36.58 -3.94
N ASN A 3 35.26 -37.55 -4.54
CA ASN A 3 34.06 -37.27 -5.34
C ASN A 3 32.87 -36.79 -4.49
N GLU A 4 32.70 -37.32 -3.28
CA GLU A 4 31.62 -36.88 -2.37
C GLU A 4 31.85 -35.46 -1.87
N ILE A 5 33.09 -35.09 -1.57
CA ILE A 5 33.47 -33.71 -1.21
C ILE A 5 33.18 -32.78 -2.38
N LYS A 6 33.51 -33.19 -3.61
CA LYS A 6 33.21 -32.40 -4.81
C LYS A 6 31.70 -32.19 -5.01
N THR A 7 30.90 -33.26 -4.95
CA THR A 7 29.44 -33.16 -5.06
C THR A 7 28.84 -32.29 -3.95
N LEU A 8 29.36 -32.37 -2.73
CA LEU A 8 28.90 -31.54 -1.63
C LEU A 8 29.22 -30.07 -1.87
N SER A 9 30.43 -29.75 -2.33
CA SER A 9 30.83 -28.37 -2.69
C SER A 9 29.92 -27.79 -3.77
N GLU A 10 29.66 -28.53 -4.85
CA GLU A 10 28.76 -28.08 -5.94
C GLU A 10 27.34 -27.79 -5.43
N ARG A 11 26.85 -28.59 -4.48
CA ARG A 11 25.54 -28.37 -3.83
C ARG A 11 25.56 -27.13 -2.95
N ILE A 12 26.64 -26.88 -2.22
CA ILE A 12 26.80 -25.68 -1.39
C ILE A 12 26.81 -24.44 -2.28
N ASP A 13 27.63 -24.41 -3.33
CA ASP A 13 27.70 -23.27 -4.26
C ASP A 13 26.33 -22.97 -4.89
N THR A 14 25.58 -24.01 -5.24
CA THR A 14 24.20 -23.88 -5.76
C THR A 14 23.26 -23.27 -4.72
N LEU A 15 23.36 -23.70 -3.46
CA LEU A 15 22.53 -23.19 -2.37
C LEU A 15 22.88 -21.73 -2.05
N GLU A 16 24.16 -21.38 -2.01
CA GLU A 16 24.63 -20.01 -1.77
C GLU A 16 24.15 -19.06 -2.87
N THR A 17 24.26 -19.49 -4.14
CA THR A 17 23.71 -18.75 -5.27
C THR A 17 22.21 -18.51 -5.12
N ARG A 18 21.45 -19.56 -4.77
CA ARG A 18 20.00 -19.44 -4.54
C ARG A 18 19.67 -18.58 -3.32
N LEU A 19 20.48 -18.60 -2.27
CA LEU A 19 20.31 -17.77 -1.09
C LEU A 19 20.47 -16.29 -1.45
N ALA A 20 21.53 -15.94 -2.18
CA ALA A 20 21.79 -14.56 -2.61
C ALA A 20 20.63 -14.00 -3.46
N TYR A 21 20.08 -14.79 -4.39
CA TYR A 21 18.89 -14.38 -5.16
C TYR A 21 17.65 -14.21 -4.30
N GLN A 22 17.47 -15.06 -3.27
CA GLN A 22 16.34 -14.94 -2.34
C GLN A 22 16.48 -13.70 -1.47
N ASP A 23 17.68 -13.38 -0.98
CA ASP A 23 17.93 -12.18 -0.19
C ASP A 23 17.61 -10.90 -0.99
N ASP A 24 18.06 -10.83 -2.24
CA ASP A 24 17.73 -9.72 -3.15
C ASP A 24 16.22 -9.62 -3.45
N THR A 25 15.56 -10.77 -3.63
CA THR A 25 14.11 -10.84 -3.83
C THR A 25 13.37 -10.33 -2.58
N ILE A 26 13.79 -10.74 -1.39
CA ILE A 26 13.18 -10.32 -0.12
C ILE A 26 13.33 -8.82 0.06
N GLU A 27 14.51 -8.27 -0.20
CA GLU A 27 14.76 -6.83 -0.08
C GLU A 27 13.90 -6.03 -1.07
N THR A 28 13.82 -6.48 -2.33
CA THR A 28 12.97 -5.88 -3.35
C THR A 28 11.48 -5.90 -2.95
N LEU A 29 11.01 -7.02 -2.40
CA LEU A 29 9.64 -7.15 -1.90
C LEU A 29 9.39 -6.22 -0.71
N ASN A 30 10.33 -6.11 0.23
CA ASN A 30 10.22 -5.22 1.38
C ASN A 30 10.12 -3.75 0.96
N GLN A 31 10.97 -3.32 0.01
CA GLN A 31 10.90 -1.98 -0.55
C GLN A 31 9.56 -1.71 -1.22
N THR A 32 9.05 -2.68 -1.99
CA THR A 32 7.75 -2.59 -2.67
C THR A 32 6.60 -2.47 -1.68
N ILE A 33 6.56 -3.32 -0.65
CA ILE A 33 5.55 -3.31 0.41
C ILE A 33 5.59 -1.97 1.15
N THR A 34 6.78 -1.48 1.49
CA THR A 34 6.94 -0.19 2.18
C THR A 34 6.43 0.97 1.32
N ALA A 35 6.69 0.96 0.02
CA ALA A 35 6.17 1.97 -0.90
C ALA A 35 4.64 1.91 -1.01
N GLN A 36 4.07 0.72 -1.12
CA GLN A 36 2.62 0.52 -1.15
C GLN A 36 1.95 0.96 0.16
N TRP A 37 2.55 0.68 1.31
CA TRP A 37 2.03 1.11 2.60
C TRP A 37 1.92 2.64 2.71
N LYS A 38 2.94 3.37 2.24
CA LYS A 38 2.89 4.84 2.17
C LYS A 38 1.77 5.35 1.26
N GLN A 39 1.54 4.69 0.13
CA GLN A 39 0.44 5.04 -0.78
C GLN A 39 -0.93 4.80 -0.13
N ILE A 40 -1.09 3.66 0.56
CA ILE A 40 -2.33 3.33 1.27
C ILE A 40 -2.59 4.35 2.38
N ASP A 41 -1.60 4.68 3.21
CA ASP A 41 -1.76 5.70 4.27
C ASP A 41 -2.20 7.05 3.69
N LEU A 42 -1.58 7.49 2.58
CA LEU A 42 -1.98 8.72 1.90
C LEU A 42 -3.43 8.65 1.39
N LEU A 43 -3.83 7.55 0.78
CA LEU A 43 -5.19 7.35 0.28
C LEU A 43 -6.21 7.32 1.42
N THR A 44 -5.91 6.63 2.52
CA THR A 44 -6.76 6.58 3.71
C THR A 44 -7.00 7.98 4.27
N ARG A 45 -5.96 8.81 4.38
CA ARG A 45 -6.10 10.20 4.84
C ARG A 45 -6.98 11.04 3.90
N LYS A 46 -6.78 10.91 2.58
CA LYS A 46 -7.59 11.61 1.58
C LYS A 46 -9.07 11.21 1.65
N ILE A 47 -9.35 9.92 1.86
CA ILE A 47 -10.73 9.44 2.01
C ILE A 47 -11.37 10.02 3.27
N ALA A 48 -10.64 10.07 4.38
CA ALA A 48 -11.12 10.70 5.62
C ALA A 48 -11.46 12.19 5.41
N GLU A 49 -10.55 12.95 4.80
CA GLU A 49 -10.74 14.37 4.49
C GLU A 49 -11.95 14.61 3.57
N LEU A 50 -12.15 13.76 2.54
CA LEU A 50 -13.33 13.83 1.69
C LEU A 50 -14.63 13.54 2.47
N GLY A 51 -14.59 12.61 3.42
CA GLY A 51 -15.70 12.33 4.31
C GLY A 51 -16.09 13.52 5.18
N GLU A 52 -15.11 14.18 5.79
CA GLU A 52 -15.31 15.40 6.59
C GLU A 52 -15.94 16.52 5.76
N ARG A 53 -15.39 16.79 4.56
CA ARG A 53 -15.93 17.80 3.65
C ARG A 53 -17.36 17.50 3.20
N LEU A 54 -17.69 16.23 2.99
CA LEU A 54 -19.05 15.83 2.64
C LEU A 54 -20.03 16.09 3.80
N GLN A 55 -19.64 15.72 5.03
CA GLN A 55 -20.45 16.01 6.21
C GLN A 55 -20.65 17.51 6.43
N GLU A 56 -19.60 18.31 6.26
CA GLU A 56 -19.71 19.77 6.32
C GLU A 56 -20.64 20.33 5.23
N ALA A 57 -20.56 19.82 4.00
CA ALA A 57 -21.44 20.25 2.92
C ALA A 57 -22.92 19.88 3.18
N GLU A 58 -23.18 18.68 3.73
CA GLU A 58 -24.52 18.26 4.14
C GLU A 58 -25.07 19.12 5.29
N ALA A 59 -24.23 19.44 6.28
CA ALA A 59 -24.62 20.29 7.41
C ALA A 59 -24.91 21.74 7.01
N ASN A 60 -24.21 22.26 5.99
CA ASN A 60 -24.42 23.60 5.46
C ASN A 60 -25.45 23.68 4.32
N ALA A 61 -26.08 22.55 3.96
CA ALA A 61 -27.11 22.55 2.94
C ALA A 61 -28.32 23.38 3.42
N PRO A 62 -28.78 24.39 2.65
CA PRO A 62 -29.95 25.15 3.04
C PRO A 62 -31.16 24.21 3.13
N GLY A 63 -31.82 24.22 4.29
CA GLY A 63 -33.10 23.52 4.46
C GLY A 63 -34.14 24.05 3.47
N PRO A 64 -35.23 23.29 3.18
CA PRO A 64 -36.26 23.74 2.26
C PRO A 64 -36.80 25.09 2.72
N THR A 65 -36.49 26.15 1.97
CA THR A 65 -36.98 27.49 2.21
C THR A 65 -38.46 27.51 1.84
N ASN A 66 -39.32 27.31 2.84
CA ASN A 66 -40.76 27.62 2.77
C ASN A 66 -40.95 29.14 2.83
N GLU A 67 -40.33 29.89 1.92
CA GLU A 67 -40.68 31.30 1.75
C GLU A 67 -41.91 31.39 0.85
N PRO A 68 -43.02 31.97 1.33
CA PRO A 68 -44.21 32.18 0.52
C PRO A 68 -43.86 33.02 -0.72
N PRO A 69 -44.36 32.67 -1.92
CA PRO A 69 -44.06 33.45 -3.12
C PRO A 69 -44.56 34.89 -2.97
N PRO A 70 -43.79 35.90 -3.43
CA PRO A 70 -44.22 37.28 -3.38
C PRO A 70 -45.43 37.49 -4.28
N HIS A 71 -46.53 37.97 -3.72
CA HIS A 71 -47.71 38.36 -4.49
C HIS A 71 -47.42 39.66 -5.26
N TYR A 72 -47.60 39.60 -6.58
CA TYR A 72 -47.67 40.75 -7.49
C TYR A 72 -49.12 41.01 -7.89
#